data_AF-N6TR05-F1
#
_entry.id   AF-N6TR05-F1
#
_cell.length_a   1.000
_cell.length_b   1.000
_cell.length_c   1.000
_cell.angle_alpha   90.00
_cell.angle_beta   90.00
_cell.angle_gamma   90.00
#
_symmetry.space_group_name_H-M   'P 1'
#
loop_
_entity.id
_entity.type
_entity.pdbx_description
1 polymer ?
#
loop_
_entity_poly.entity_id
_entity_poly.type
_entity_poly.pdbx_seq_one_letter_code
_entity_poly.pdbx_strand_id
1 'polypeptide(L)'
;MPTECIANPLQRELADSIIRMVPLDEIRILLACGAKVNEPVTQGLMPLHYAIWQKYYEAAQLLLTRGSDVNATDECGYSPLHLSAEHGYTEFVRLLLKSGAKVDYRPDTRDEFPKTTHCDEPLRLAIRNKHKDIARLLLEHGADPNKRYFFGSEINLVSDLDFLELLLTFGANPDSRDRSGLTPLMKAVRQANNMEAVLLLLKHGADVNAIADQRHDYRTRYKKGNSKLEFRR
;
A
#
# COMPACT_ATOMS: atom_id res chain seq x y z
N MET A 1 15.37 -15.00 26.03
CA MET A 1 14.76 -14.12 27.05
C MET A 1 14.27 -12.90 26.30
N PRO A 2 12.96 -12.73 26.05
CA PRO A 2 12.50 -11.46 25.51
C PRO A 2 12.69 -10.43 26.61
N THR A 3 13.50 -9.42 26.36
CA THR A 3 13.59 -8.21 27.17
C THR A 3 12.18 -7.65 27.32
N GLU A 4 11.57 -7.88 28.48
CA GLU A 4 10.43 -7.13 28.93
C GLU A 4 10.84 -5.66 28.82
N CYS A 5 10.32 -4.98 27.82
CA CYS A 5 10.37 -3.54 27.74
C CYS A 5 9.66 -3.08 29.00
N ILE A 6 10.42 -2.69 30.02
CA ILE A 6 9.91 -1.85 31.10
C ILE A 6 9.57 -0.54 30.40
N ALA A 7 8.43 -0.50 29.71
CA ALA A 7 7.88 0.70 29.13
C ALA A 7 7.83 1.69 30.29
N ASN A 8 8.52 2.81 30.14
CA ASN A 8 8.50 3.89 31.10
C ASN A 8 7.04 4.10 31.53
N PRO A 9 6.69 4.00 32.84
CA PRO A 9 5.29 4.04 33.27
C PRO A 9 4.58 5.28 32.73
N LEU A 10 5.31 6.39 32.60
CA LEU A 10 4.81 7.63 32.01
C LEU A 10 4.46 7.50 30.52
N GLN A 11 5.23 6.72 29.76
CA GLN A 11 4.98 6.44 28.35
C GLN A 11 3.77 5.53 28.16
N ARG A 12 3.61 4.55 29.04
CA ARG A 12 2.42 3.69 29.08
C ARG A 12 1.17 4.51 29.43
N GLU A 13 1.24 5.35 30.45
CA GLU A 13 0.13 6.25 30.81
C GLU A 13 -0.21 7.22 29.66
N LEU A 14 0.78 7.76 28.95
CA LEU A 14 0.50 8.56 27.75
C LEU A 14 -0.30 7.78 26.70
N ALA A 15 0.09 6.54 26.42
CA ALA A 15 -0.65 5.68 25.49
C ALA A 15 -2.06 5.35 26.02
N ASP A 16 -2.18 4.97 27.28
CA ASP A 16 -3.47 4.61 27.91
C ASP A 16 -4.41 5.83 27.99
N SER A 17 -3.90 7.03 28.25
CA SER A 17 -4.65 8.29 28.18
C SER A 17 -5.16 8.59 26.77
N ILE A 18 -4.32 8.40 25.74
CA ILE A 18 -4.77 8.52 24.34
C ILE A 18 -5.82 7.46 23.99
N ILE A 19 -5.64 6.23 24.45
CA ILE A 19 -6.58 5.12 24.25
C ILE A 19 -7.93 5.42 24.87
N ARG A 20 -7.94 5.97 26.09
CA ARG A 20 -9.15 6.40 26.81
C ARG A 20 -9.76 7.69 26.25
N MET A 21 -9.11 8.35 25.27
CA MET A 21 -9.52 9.63 24.69
C MET A 21 -9.75 10.71 25.76
N VAL A 22 -8.85 10.79 26.73
CA VAL A 22 -8.91 11.82 27.78
C VAL A 22 -8.73 13.23 27.19
N PRO A 23 -9.14 14.30 27.89
CA PRO A 23 -8.94 15.68 27.42
C PRO A 23 -7.47 15.98 27.09
N LEU A 24 -7.24 16.84 26.08
CA LEU A 24 -5.91 17.19 25.60
C LEU A 24 -4.99 17.76 26.69
N ASP A 25 -5.54 18.37 27.74
CA ASP A 25 -4.76 18.92 28.84
C ASP A 25 -4.00 17.83 29.61
N GLU A 26 -4.59 16.65 29.78
CA GLU A 26 -3.91 15.51 30.41
C GLU A 26 -2.72 15.04 29.55
N ILE A 27 -2.92 14.96 28.23
CA ILE A 27 -1.84 14.65 27.27
C ILE A 27 -0.74 15.72 27.34
N ARG A 28 -1.11 17.01 27.41
CA ARG A 28 -0.16 18.13 27.54
C ARG A 28 0.64 18.05 28.84
N ILE A 29 0.00 17.69 29.95
CA ILE A 29 0.64 17.51 31.25
C ILE A 29 1.61 16.33 31.20
N LEU A 30 1.21 15.19 30.65
CA LEU A 30 2.09 14.01 30.54
C LEU A 30 3.34 14.32 29.70
N LEU A 31 3.18 15.04 28.59
CA LEU A 31 4.31 15.51 27.78
C LEU A 31 5.20 16.51 28.54
N ALA A 32 4.63 17.39 29.37
CA ALA A 32 5.39 18.31 30.21
C ALA A 32 6.14 17.60 31.36
N CYS A 33 5.58 16.50 31.88
CA CYS A 33 6.20 15.64 32.89
C CYS A 33 7.33 14.75 32.33
N GLY A 34 7.58 14.78 31.02
CA GLY A 34 8.69 14.06 30.39
C GLY A 34 8.30 12.87 29.52
N ALA A 35 7.00 12.65 29.25
CA ALA A 35 6.59 11.64 28.27
C ALA A 35 7.11 12.01 26.87
N LYS A 36 7.59 11.03 26.11
CA LYS A 36 8.24 11.29 24.82
C LYS A 36 7.32 10.89 23.67
N VAL A 37 7.16 11.79 22.70
CA VAL A 37 6.30 11.57 21.53
C VAL A 37 6.80 10.48 20.57
N ASN A 38 8.09 10.13 20.64
CA ASN A 38 8.77 9.17 19.75
C ASN A 38 9.25 7.91 20.48
N GLU A 39 8.84 7.70 21.73
CA GLU A 39 9.22 6.50 22.47
C GLU A 39 8.15 5.42 22.26
N PRO A 40 8.53 4.21 21.81
CA PRO A 40 7.58 3.12 21.59
C PRO A 40 7.05 2.59 22.93
N VAL A 41 5.82 2.08 22.91
CA VAL A 41 5.14 1.52 24.09
C VAL A 41 5.13 0.00 23.99
N THR A 42 4.14 -0.59 23.31
CA THR A 42 4.05 -2.04 23.06
C THR A 42 4.15 -2.32 21.58
N GLN A 43 4.89 -3.36 21.18
CA GLN A 43 5.01 -3.80 19.78
C GLN A 43 5.58 -2.72 18.83
N GLY A 44 6.42 -1.82 19.36
CA GLY A 44 6.96 -0.70 18.59
C GLY A 44 5.97 0.45 18.34
N LEU A 45 4.72 0.36 18.82
CA LEU A 45 3.72 1.42 18.62
C LEU A 45 4.09 2.68 19.40
N MET A 46 4.13 3.80 18.70
CA MET A 46 4.33 5.14 19.27
C MET A 46 2.99 5.84 19.56
N PRO A 47 2.94 6.88 20.42
CA PRO A 47 1.73 7.64 20.74
C PRO A 47 0.87 8.05 19.54
N LEU A 48 1.51 8.42 18.41
CA LEU A 48 0.81 8.81 17.19
C LEU A 48 0.00 7.66 16.57
N HIS A 49 0.49 6.41 16.66
CA HIS A 49 -0.25 5.24 16.19
C HIS A 49 -1.55 5.04 16.99
N TYR A 50 -1.47 5.16 18.33
CA TYR A 50 -2.65 5.05 19.20
C TYR A 50 -3.66 6.16 18.92
N ALA A 51 -3.20 7.40 18.71
CA ALA A 51 -4.10 8.52 18.39
C ALA A 51 -4.87 8.29 17.08
N ILE A 52 -4.20 7.73 16.06
CA ILE A 52 -4.83 7.39 14.78
C ILE A 52 -5.79 6.22 14.94
N TRP A 53 -5.38 5.18 15.65
CA TRP A 53 -6.21 3.99 15.89
C TRP A 53 -7.54 4.36 16.58
N GLN A 54 -7.47 5.26 17.56
CA GLN A 54 -8.65 5.76 18.27
C GLN A 54 -9.38 6.90 17.55
N LYS A 55 -8.92 7.31 16.36
CA LYS A 55 -9.44 8.48 15.61
C LYS A 55 -9.42 9.77 16.45
N TYR A 56 -8.48 9.91 17.38
CA TYR A 56 -8.35 11.11 18.20
C TYR A 56 -7.54 12.19 17.46
N TYR A 57 -8.22 12.95 16.60
CA TYR A 57 -7.60 13.87 15.65
C TYR A 57 -6.78 14.97 16.34
N GLU A 58 -7.34 15.59 17.38
CA GLU A 58 -6.70 16.69 18.09
C GLU A 58 -5.45 16.20 18.84
N ALA A 59 -5.47 14.97 19.37
CA ALA A 59 -4.30 14.36 19.98
C ALA A 59 -3.21 14.09 18.93
N ALA A 60 -3.57 13.55 17.76
CA ALA A 60 -2.60 13.36 16.67
C ALA A 60 -1.97 14.68 16.21
N GLN A 61 -2.78 15.74 16.05
CA GLN A 61 -2.29 17.06 15.69
C GLN A 61 -1.35 17.64 16.77
N LEU A 62 -1.71 17.47 18.05
CA LEU A 62 -0.87 17.86 19.18
C LEU A 62 0.48 17.12 19.14
N LEU A 63 0.47 15.79 18.97
CA LEU A 63 1.68 14.97 18.94
C LEU A 63 2.60 15.37 17.79
N LEU A 64 2.05 15.59 16.59
CA LEU A 64 2.82 16.07 15.43
C LEU A 64 3.43 17.46 15.69
N THR A 65 2.66 18.38 16.28
CA THR A 65 3.15 19.72 16.66
C THR A 65 4.29 19.63 17.69
N ARG A 66 4.31 18.58 18.52
CA ARG A 66 5.33 18.32 19.53
C ARG A 66 6.54 17.54 18.98
N GLY A 67 6.63 17.36 17.66
CA GLY A 67 7.77 16.72 17.00
C GLY A 67 7.68 15.20 16.94
N SER A 68 6.45 14.64 16.93
CA SER A 68 6.28 13.22 16.66
C SER A 68 6.77 12.88 15.25
N ASP A 69 7.53 11.81 15.12
CA ASP A 69 8.00 11.30 13.83
C ASP A 69 6.82 10.72 13.05
N VAL A 70 6.40 11.47 12.03
CA VAL A 70 5.28 11.12 11.14
C VAL A 70 5.54 9.81 10.36
N ASN A 71 6.81 9.43 10.19
CA ASN A 71 7.24 8.26 9.42
C ASN A 71 7.67 7.09 10.32
N ALA A 72 7.51 7.20 11.63
CA ALA A 72 7.80 6.12 12.54
C ALA A 72 7.03 4.86 12.16
N THR A 73 7.65 3.70 12.35
CA THR A 73 7.03 2.40 12.07
C THR A 73 7.03 1.52 13.30
N ASP A 74 5.98 0.72 13.46
CA ASP A 74 5.93 -0.35 14.46
C ASP A 74 6.82 -1.55 14.10
N GLU A 75 6.81 -2.60 14.92
CA GLU A 75 7.59 -3.83 14.68
C GLU A 75 7.19 -4.59 13.38
N CYS A 76 5.99 -4.34 12.86
CA CYS A 76 5.50 -4.91 11.60
C CYS A 76 5.77 -4.01 10.38
N GLY A 77 6.33 -2.82 10.59
CA GLY A 77 6.58 -1.84 9.54
C GLY A 77 5.39 -0.95 9.20
N TYR A 78 4.32 -0.95 10.02
CA TYR A 78 3.19 -0.04 9.85
C TYR A 78 3.56 1.34 10.36
N SER A 79 3.39 2.34 9.50
CA SER A 79 3.46 3.75 9.87
C SER A 79 2.07 4.33 10.17
N PRO A 80 1.99 5.54 10.77
CA PRO A 80 0.76 6.33 10.87
C PRO A 80 -0.06 6.38 9.57
N LEU A 81 0.62 6.52 8.43
CA LEU A 81 -0.03 6.61 7.13
C LEU A 81 -0.61 5.27 6.67
N HIS A 82 0.07 4.16 6.97
CA HIS A 82 -0.44 2.81 6.68
C HIS A 82 -1.75 2.54 7.42
N LEU A 83 -1.79 2.81 8.73
CA LEU A 83 -2.99 2.62 9.55
C LEU A 83 -4.16 3.47 9.03
N SER A 84 -3.89 4.72 8.70
CA SER A 84 -4.89 5.65 8.17
C SER A 84 -5.44 5.19 6.81
N ALA A 85 -4.57 4.69 5.93
CA ALA A 85 -4.95 4.19 4.62
C ALA A 85 -5.74 2.88 4.68
N GLU A 86 -5.32 1.96 5.56
CA GLU A 86 -6.02 0.69 5.78
C GLU A 86 -7.44 0.88 6.32
N HIS A 87 -7.65 1.84 7.23
CA HIS A 87 -8.94 2.04 7.89
C HIS A 87 -9.82 3.14 7.28
N GLY A 88 -9.34 3.85 6.26
CA GLY A 88 -10.17 4.83 5.55
C GLY A 88 -10.22 6.20 6.21
N TYR A 89 -9.20 6.55 6.99
CA TYR A 89 -9.17 7.78 7.79
C TYR A 89 -8.64 8.96 6.98
N THR A 90 -9.45 9.45 6.04
CA THR A 90 -9.05 10.46 5.04
C THR A 90 -8.50 11.74 5.67
N GLU A 91 -9.09 12.22 6.78
CA GLU A 91 -8.61 13.44 7.45
C GLU A 91 -7.24 13.26 8.12
N PHE A 92 -6.94 12.04 8.61
CA PHE A 92 -5.62 11.71 9.12
C PHE A 92 -4.60 11.58 7.99
N VAL A 93 -4.97 10.97 6.85
CA VAL A 93 -4.11 10.94 5.65
C VAL A 93 -3.73 12.37 5.25
N ARG A 94 -4.69 13.29 5.16
CA ARG A 94 -4.40 14.70 4.85
C ARG A 94 -3.48 15.36 5.89
N LEU A 95 -3.72 15.12 7.18
CA LEU A 95 -2.90 15.67 8.26
C LEU A 95 -1.44 15.16 8.18
N LEU A 96 -1.26 13.86 7.97
CA LEU A 96 0.05 13.22 7.89
C LEU A 96 0.81 13.67 6.64
N LEU A 97 0.16 13.70 5.48
CA LEU A 97 0.76 14.21 4.23
C LEU A 97 1.19 15.68 4.37
N LYS A 98 0.35 16.54 4.97
CA LYS A 98 0.71 17.94 5.29
C LYS A 98 1.90 18.03 6.25
N SER A 99 2.07 17.03 7.12
CA SER A 99 3.17 16.96 8.08
C SER A 99 4.44 16.30 7.51
N GLY A 100 4.49 16.03 6.20
CA GLY A 100 5.66 15.46 5.53
C GLY A 100 5.77 13.94 5.62
N ALA A 101 4.63 13.24 5.76
CA ALA A 101 4.62 11.78 5.66
C ALA A 101 5.15 11.33 4.29
N LYS A 102 6.05 10.36 4.30
CA LYS A 102 6.45 9.61 3.11
C LYS A 102 5.27 8.80 2.65
N VAL A 103 5.16 8.63 1.33
CA VAL A 103 4.17 7.78 0.66
C VAL A 103 4.76 6.47 0.15
N ASP A 104 6.09 6.37 0.16
CA ASP A 104 6.87 5.21 -0.25
C ASP A 104 7.75 4.76 0.92
N TYR A 105 7.52 3.53 1.40
CA TYR A 105 8.22 2.97 2.56
C TYR A 105 9.11 1.78 2.22
N ARG A 106 8.89 1.11 1.08
CA ARG A 106 9.71 -0.03 0.69
C ARG A 106 10.87 0.41 -0.22
N PRO A 107 12.10 -0.04 0.06
CA PRO A 107 13.20 0.19 -0.86
C PRO A 107 12.90 -0.51 -2.19
N ASP A 108 13.31 0.12 -3.29
CA ASP A 108 13.22 -0.48 -4.61
C ASP A 108 14.22 -1.65 -4.69
N THR A 109 13.74 -2.86 -4.47
CA THR A 109 14.52 -4.05 -4.75
C THR A 109 14.47 -4.23 -6.26
N ARG A 110 15.64 -4.24 -6.92
CA ARG A 110 15.76 -4.58 -8.35
C ARG A 110 15.24 -5.98 -8.70
N ASP A 111 14.75 -6.72 -7.70
CA ASP A 111 14.09 -8.00 -7.82
C ASP A 111 12.68 -7.81 -8.42
N GLU A 112 12.40 -8.58 -9.46
CA GLU A 112 11.11 -8.52 -10.15
C GLU A 112 9.91 -8.90 -9.25
N PHE A 113 10.14 -9.76 -8.25
CA PHE A 113 9.15 -10.21 -7.27
C PHE A 113 9.73 -10.20 -5.85
N PRO A 114 9.66 -9.06 -5.14
CA PRO A 114 10.19 -8.96 -3.79
C PRO A 114 9.46 -9.92 -2.83
N LYS A 115 10.23 -10.50 -1.89
CA LYS A 115 9.66 -11.22 -0.76
C LYS A 115 9.00 -10.21 0.19
N THR A 116 7.78 -10.50 0.64
CA THR A 116 7.03 -9.66 1.58
C THR A 116 7.60 -9.83 2.98
N THR A 117 8.66 -9.08 3.29
CA THR A 117 9.24 -9.05 4.65
C THR A 117 8.57 -7.98 5.53
N HIS A 118 7.96 -6.96 4.94
CA HIS A 118 7.35 -5.81 5.62
C HIS A 118 5.90 -5.59 5.19
N CYS A 119 5.19 -4.70 5.89
CA CYS A 119 3.86 -4.21 5.50
C CYS A 119 3.81 -3.71 4.05
N ASP A 120 2.66 -3.88 3.38
CA ASP A 120 2.41 -3.36 2.03
C ASP A 120 2.33 -1.82 2.03
N GLU A 121 2.59 -1.18 0.88
CA GLU A 121 2.53 0.29 0.80
C GLU A 121 1.16 0.84 1.19
N PRO A 122 1.08 2.09 1.70
CA PRO A 122 -0.20 2.73 2.04
C PRO A 122 -1.18 2.75 0.86
N LEU A 123 -0.68 2.89 -0.38
CA LEU A 123 -1.51 2.84 -1.59
C LEU A 123 -2.17 1.47 -1.77
N ARG A 124 -1.42 0.37 -1.59
CA ARG A 124 -1.95 -1.01 -1.61
C ARG A 124 -3.08 -1.16 -0.61
N LEU A 125 -2.86 -0.70 0.62
CA LEU A 125 -3.81 -0.84 1.72
C LEU A 125 -5.09 -0.05 1.45
N ALA A 126 -4.98 1.16 0.91
CA ALA A 126 -6.13 1.96 0.50
C ALA A 126 -6.95 1.26 -0.59
N ILE A 127 -6.28 0.73 -1.63
CA ILE A 127 -6.94 0.04 -2.74
C ILE A 127 -7.59 -1.27 -2.28
N ARG A 128 -6.86 -2.10 -1.52
CA ARG A 128 -7.35 -3.39 -0.98
C ARG A 128 -8.60 -3.21 -0.13
N ASN A 129 -8.66 -2.13 0.66
CA ASN A 129 -9.79 -1.79 1.51
C ASN A 129 -10.81 -0.84 0.85
N LYS A 130 -10.69 -0.60 -0.46
CA LYS A 130 -11.65 0.17 -1.26
C LYS A 130 -11.79 1.65 -0.89
N HIS A 131 -10.73 2.27 -0.37
CA HIS A 131 -10.67 3.69 -0.04
C HIS A 131 -10.17 4.54 -1.24
N LYS A 132 -11.06 4.80 -2.20
CA LYS A 132 -10.74 5.51 -3.46
C LYS A 132 -10.17 6.91 -3.24
N ASP A 133 -10.76 7.68 -2.33
CA ASP A 133 -10.30 9.04 -2.06
C ASP A 133 -8.88 9.07 -1.47
N ILE A 134 -8.56 8.10 -0.62
CA ILE A 134 -7.21 7.96 -0.05
C ILE A 134 -6.22 7.52 -1.13
N ALA A 135 -6.57 6.54 -1.95
CA ALA A 135 -5.72 6.11 -3.05
C ALA A 135 -5.40 7.29 -3.99
N ARG A 136 -6.41 8.12 -4.31
CA ARG A 136 -6.21 9.35 -5.09
C ARG A 136 -5.25 10.31 -4.40
N LEU A 137 -5.47 10.62 -3.12
CA LEU A 137 -4.60 11.52 -2.35
C LEU A 137 -3.15 11.03 -2.32
N LEU A 138 -2.94 9.73 -2.13
CA LEU A 138 -1.60 9.14 -2.10
C LEU A 138 -0.90 9.27 -3.47
N LEU A 139 -1.62 8.99 -4.56
CA LEU A 139 -1.09 9.15 -5.92
C LEU A 139 -0.76 10.61 -6.25
N GLU A 140 -1.62 11.55 -5.85
CA GLU A 140 -1.38 12.99 -5.99
C GLU A 140 -0.12 13.46 -5.24
N HIS A 141 0.23 12.79 -4.14
CA HIS A 141 1.42 13.08 -3.33
C HIS A 141 2.63 12.22 -3.73
N GLY A 142 2.59 11.55 -4.89
CA GLY A 142 3.74 10.87 -5.48
C GLY A 142 3.90 9.40 -5.10
N ALA A 143 2.84 8.73 -4.62
CA ALA A 143 2.88 7.27 -4.48
C ALA A 143 3.09 6.61 -5.85
N ASP A 144 4.01 5.66 -5.94
CA ASP A 144 4.31 4.97 -7.20
C ASP A 144 3.20 3.94 -7.54
N PRO A 145 2.41 4.15 -8.61
CA PRO A 145 1.39 3.18 -9.04
C PRO A 145 1.98 1.88 -9.61
N ASN A 146 3.27 1.88 -9.95
CA ASN A 146 3.98 0.75 -10.55
C ASN A 146 4.75 -0.09 -9.53
N LYS A 147 4.62 0.22 -8.23
CA LYS A 147 5.27 -0.54 -7.17
C LYS A 147 4.97 -2.03 -7.32
N ARG A 148 6.02 -2.86 -7.23
CA ARG A 148 5.92 -4.32 -7.39
C ARG A 148 5.81 -5.03 -6.05
N TYR A 149 4.93 -6.01 -6.02
CA TYR A 149 4.69 -6.90 -4.88
C TYR A 149 4.98 -8.34 -5.29
N PHE A 150 4.88 -9.25 -4.34
CA PHE A 150 5.11 -10.68 -4.58
C PHE A 150 4.27 -11.27 -5.73
N PHE A 151 3.03 -10.77 -5.92
CA PHE A 151 2.14 -11.25 -6.97
C PHE A 151 2.22 -10.45 -8.28
N GLY A 152 2.88 -9.28 -8.30
CA GLY A 152 2.88 -8.35 -9.42
C GLY A 152 2.72 -6.90 -8.95
N SER A 153 2.55 -5.95 -9.87
CA SER A 153 2.23 -4.55 -9.55
C SER A 153 0.74 -4.33 -9.25
N GLU A 154 0.36 -3.16 -8.73
CA GLU A 154 -1.03 -2.91 -8.32
C GLU A 154 -2.07 -3.11 -9.41
N ILE A 155 -1.78 -2.64 -10.62
CA ILE A 155 -2.68 -2.76 -11.77
C ILE A 155 -3.03 -4.22 -12.10
N ASN A 156 -2.19 -5.19 -11.72
CA ASN A 156 -2.47 -6.62 -11.88
C ASN A 156 -3.36 -7.22 -10.77
N LEU A 157 -3.48 -6.51 -9.64
CA LEU A 157 -4.14 -6.99 -8.44
C LEU A 157 -5.51 -6.34 -8.25
N VAL A 158 -5.78 -5.23 -8.93
CA VAL A 158 -7.07 -4.54 -8.91
C VAL A 158 -8.11 -5.28 -9.72
N SER A 159 -9.30 -5.45 -9.13
CA SER A 159 -10.50 -5.98 -9.81
C SER A 159 -11.52 -4.88 -10.13
N ASP A 160 -11.52 -3.80 -9.34
CA ASP A 160 -12.51 -2.72 -9.43
C ASP A 160 -12.12 -1.73 -10.53
N LEU A 161 -13.04 -1.45 -11.46
CA LEU A 161 -12.83 -0.57 -12.62
C LEU A 161 -12.36 0.83 -12.22
N ASP A 162 -12.96 1.37 -11.16
CA ASP A 162 -12.63 2.69 -10.61
C ASP A 162 -11.17 2.84 -10.18
N PHE A 163 -10.61 1.80 -9.56
CA PHE A 163 -9.21 1.80 -9.14
C PHE A 163 -8.29 1.54 -10.32
N LEU A 164 -8.72 0.75 -11.30
CA LEU A 164 -7.99 0.53 -12.53
C LEU A 164 -7.84 1.85 -13.31
N GLU A 165 -8.94 2.59 -13.48
CA GLU A 165 -8.92 3.92 -14.10
C GLU A 165 -8.02 4.87 -13.32
N LEU A 166 -8.18 4.92 -12.00
CA LEU A 166 -7.34 5.77 -11.16
C LEU A 166 -5.85 5.46 -11.36
N LEU A 167 -5.43 4.20 -11.24
CA LEU A 167 -4.03 3.81 -11.44
C LEU A 167 -3.51 4.19 -12.83
N LEU A 168 -4.29 3.91 -13.88
CA LEU A 168 -3.93 4.25 -15.26
C LEU A 168 -3.80 5.77 -15.48
N THR A 169 -4.67 6.58 -14.87
CA THR A 169 -4.60 8.05 -14.96
C THR A 169 -3.33 8.61 -14.32
N PHE A 170 -2.80 7.94 -13.29
CA PHE A 170 -1.56 8.32 -12.61
C PHE A 170 -0.31 7.62 -13.18
N GLY A 171 -0.41 6.96 -14.34
CA GLY A 171 0.75 6.41 -15.05
C GLY A 171 1.11 4.96 -14.68
N ALA A 172 0.15 4.17 -14.20
CA ALA A 172 0.34 2.72 -14.10
C ALA A 172 0.59 2.11 -15.48
N ASN A 173 1.56 1.21 -15.57
CA ASN A 173 1.93 0.50 -16.78
C ASN A 173 0.88 -0.58 -17.11
N PRO A 174 0.08 -0.44 -18.18
CA PRO A 174 -0.96 -1.40 -18.54
C PRO A 174 -0.41 -2.76 -18.99
N ASP A 175 0.88 -2.85 -19.31
CA ASP A 175 1.57 -4.07 -19.76
C ASP A 175 2.43 -4.71 -18.67
N SER A 176 2.32 -4.22 -17.43
CA SER A 176 3.04 -4.81 -16.30
C SER A 176 2.67 -6.28 -16.14
N ARG A 177 3.67 -7.17 -16.01
CA ARG A 177 3.42 -8.61 -15.86
C ARG A 177 3.36 -9.03 -14.41
N ASP A 178 2.37 -9.86 -14.10
CA ASP A 178 2.27 -10.54 -12.81
C ASP A 178 3.21 -11.76 -12.71
N ARG A 179 3.23 -12.43 -11.56
CA ARG A 179 4.11 -13.62 -11.35
C ARG A 179 3.82 -14.77 -12.31
N SER A 180 2.62 -14.84 -12.87
CA SER A 180 2.23 -15.83 -13.88
C SER A 180 2.59 -15.39 -15.30
N GLY A 181 3.17 -14.20 -15.48
CA GLY A 181 3.50 -13.62 -16.78
C GLY A 181 2.29 -13.03 -17.50
N LEU A 182 1.17 -12.85 -16.82
CA LEU A 182 -0.05 -12.29 -17.40
C LEU A 182 -0.03 -10.76 -17.29
N THR A 183 -0.51 -10.09 -18.34
CA THR A 183 -0.80 -8.66 -18.29
C THR A 183 -2.21 -8.42 -17.71
N PRO A 184 -2.51 -7.20 -17.21
CA PRO A 184 -3.84 -6.80 -16.81
C PRO A 184 -4.90 -7.09 -17.89
N LEU A 185 -4.56 -6.86 -19.16
CA LEU A 185 -5.43 -7.12 -20.30
C LEU A 185 -5.78 -8.61 -20.42
N MET A 186 -4.78 -9.50 -20.32
CA MET A 186 -5.02 -10.94 -20.33
C MET A 186 -5.93 -11.39 -19.18
N LYS A 187 -5.80 -10.77 -18.00
CA LYS A 187 -6.64 -11.09 -16.83
C LYS A 187 -8.06 -10.58 -17.03
N ALA A 188 -8.24 -9.37 -17.54
CA ALA A 188 -9.54 -8.79 -17.82
C ALA A 188 -10.35 -9.65 -18.82
N VAL A 189 -9.72 -10.12 -19.91
CA VAL A 189 -10.37 -10.96 -20.93
C VAL A 189 -10.78 -12.33 -20.39
N ARG A 190 -10.09 -12.86 -19.38
CA ARG A 190 -10.41 -14.17 -18.76
C ARG A 190 -11.64 -14.10 -17.84
N GLN A 191 -11.99 -12.93 -17.34
CA GLN A 191 -13.12 -12.75 -16.45
C GLN A 191 -14.38 -12.46 -17.28
N ALA A 192 -15.47 -13.17 -16.99
CA ALA A 192 -16.74 -12.90 -17.64
C ALA A 192 -17.21 -11.49 -17.27
N ASN A 193 -17.68 -10.73 -18.27
CA ASN A 193 -18.26 -9.39 -18.11
C ASN A 193 -17.30 -8.22 -17.77
N ASN A 194 -16.00 -8.34 -18.05
CA ASN A 194 -15.01 -7.27 -17.83
C ASN A 194 -14.66 -6.46 -19.10
N MET A 195 -15.63 -6.27 -20.00
CA MET A 195 -15.40 -5.55 -21.26
C MET A 195 -14.98 -4.09 -21.04
N GLU A 196 -15.52 -3.44 -20.01
CA GLU A 196 -15.15 -2.05 -19.68
C GLU A 196 -13.68 -1.94 -19.27
N ALA A 197 -13.19 -2.86 -18.44
CA ALA A 197 -11.78 -2.92 -18.06
C ALA A 197 -10.87 -3.16 -19.27
N VAL A 198 -11.29 -4.02 -20.22
CA VAL A 198 -10.58 -4.25 -21.48
C VAL A 198 -10.49 -2.96 -22.30
N LEU A 199 -11.61 -2.26 -22.51
CA LEU A 199 -11.63 -1.00 -23.27
C LEU A 199 -10.76 0.07 -22.61
N LEU A 200 -10.79 0.15 -21.28
CA LEU A 200 -9.99 1.09 -20.51
C LEU A 200 -8.48 0.81 -20.65
N LEU A 201 -8.06 -0.45 -20.54
CA LEU A 201 -6.67 -0.85 -20.74
C LEU A 201 -6.17 -0.54 -22.16
N LEU A 202 -6.99 -0.82 -23.18
CA LEU A 202 -6.67 -0.49 -24.57
C LEU A 202 -6.55 1.02 -24.81
N LYS A 203 -7.46 1.81 -24.21
CA LYS A 203 -7.42 3.28 -24.26
C LYS A 203 -6.10 3.82 -23.69
N HIS A 204 -5.54 3.16 -22.69
CA HIS A 204 -4.27 3.53 -22.07
C HIS A 204 -3.04 2.81 -22.69
N GLY A 205 -3.21 2.13 -23.83
CA GLY A 205 -2.10 1.61 -24.63
C GLY A 205 -1.64 0.19 -24.30
N ALA A 206 -2.48 -0.63 -23.65
CA ALA A 206 -2.17 -2.04 -23.43
C ALA A 206 -1.91 -2.80 -24.74
N ASP A 207 -0.85 -3.60 -24.78
CA ASP A 207 -0.48 -4.42 -25.94
C ASP A 207 -1.40 -5.66 -26.04
N VAL A 208 -2.21 -5.68 -27.10
CA VAL A 208 -3.08 -6.81 -27.46
C VAL A 208 -2.32 -8.06 -27.90
N ASN A 209 -1.09 -7.90 -28.37
CA ASN A 209 -0.26 -8.98 -28.88
C ASN A 209 0.69 -9.53 -27.81
N ALA A 210 0.65 -8.99 -26.60
CA ALA A 210 1.38 -9.56 -25.49
C ALA A 210 0.99 -11.03 -25.36
N ILE A 211 1.99 -11.89 -25.28
CA ILE A 211 1.82 -13.33 -25.05
C ILE A 211 2.32 -13.69 -23.65
N ALA A 212 1.62 -14.63 -23.01
CA ALA A 212 2.09 -15.25 -21.78
C ALA A 212 3.22 -16.23 -22.09
N ASP A 213 4.15 -16.43 -21.16
CA ASP A 213 5.23 -17.39 -21.36
C ASP A 213 4.69 -18.82 -21.55
N GLN A 214 5.40 -19.66 -22.31
CA GLN A 214 4.94 -20.98 -22.82
C GLN A 214 4.44 -21.95 -21.73
N ARG A 215 4.84 -21.73 -20.47
CA ARG A 215 4.35 -22.52 -19.33
C ARG A 215 2.88 -22.27 -18.97
N HIS A 216 2.31 -21.13 -19.38
CA HIS A 216 0.98 -20.69 -18.97
C HIS A 216 0.03 -20.40 -20.13
N ASP A 217 0.52 -20.52 -21.37
CA ASP A 217 -0.26 -20.33 -22.58
C ASP A 217 -0.93 -21.65 -23.03
N TYR A 218 -2.06 -21.99 -22.41
CA TYR A 218 -2.87 -23.14 -22.82
C TYR A 218 -3.76 -22.84 -24.05
N ARG A 219 -3.70 -21.63 -24.62
CA ARG A 219 -4.54 -21.20 -25.75
C ARG A 219 -3.78 -21.00 -27.04
N THR A 220 -2.51 -20.61 -27.00
CA THR A 220 -1.74 -20.33 -28.22
C THR A 220 -0.80 -21.48 -28.59
N ARG A 221 -1.35 -22.70 -28.72
CA ARG A 221 -0.71 -23.70 -29.59
C ARG A 221 -0.95 -23.30 -31.05
N TYR A 222 -0.17 -22.36 -31.54
CA TYR A 222 0.13 -22.32 -32.97
C TYR A 222 0.76 -23.68 -33.31
N LYS A 223 0.05 -24.50 -34.10
CA LYS A 223 0.65 -25.61 -34.83
C LYS A 223 1.80 -25.02 -35.65
N LYS A 224 3.03 -25.09 -35.12
CA LYS A 224 4.21 -24.95 -35.94
C LYS A 224 4.17 -26.12 -36.91
N GLY A 225 3.72 -25.83 -38.13
CA GLY A 225 3.81 -26.75 -39.25
C GLY A 225 5.25 -27.20 -39.36
N ASN A 226 5.49 -28.48 -39.14
CA ASN A 226 6.75 -29.09 -39.46
C ASN A 226 6.67 -29.49 -40.94
N SER A 227 6.97 -28.53 -41.80
CA SER A 227 7.42 -28.77 -43.15
C SER A 227 8.69 -29.62 -43.10
N LYS A 228 8.54 -30.93 -43.27
CA LYS A 228 9.58 -31.78 -43.85
C LYS A 228 8.95 -32.60 -44.96
N LEU A 229 9.03 -32.03 -46.16
CA LEU A 229 9.17 -32.80 -47.39
C LEU A 229 10.46 -33.61 -47.26
N GLU A 230 10.36 -34.90 -46.99
CA GLU A 230 11.40 -35.84 -47.41
C GLU A 230 10.77 -36.82 -48.42
N PHE A 231 11.06 -36.55 -49.69
CA PHE A 231 11.08 -37.57 -50.72
C PHE A 231 12.26 -38.51 -50.41
N ARG A 232 11.98 -39.79 -50.17
CA ARG A 232 12.95 -40.85 -50.46
C ARG A 232 12.24 -42.05 -51.11
N ARG A 233 12.55 -42.15 -52.41
CA ARG A 233 12.56 -43.28 -53.37
C ARG A 233 11.78 -44.54 -53.02
#